data_AF-A0A2E1EA36-F1
#
_entry.id   AF-A0A2E1EA36-F1
#
_cell.length_a   1.000
_cell.length_b   1.000
_cell.length_c   1.000
_cell.angle_alpha   90.00
_cell.angle_beta   90.00
_cell.angle_gamma   90.00
#
_symmetry.space_group_name_H-M   'P 1'
#
loop_
_entity.id
_entity.type
_entity.pdbx_description
1 polymer ?
#
loop_
_entity_poly.entity_id
_entity_poly.type
_entity_poly.pdbx_seq_one_letter_code
_entity_poly.pdbx_strand_id
1 'polypeptide(L)'
;MIRKENEEIILEKRTKNDIWKNLYQFPLFETIKENNSIKKVKDIAFKYNCLEQNKIKKWNIEPIKSKLSHQELLITFWLINLDKVFLNKSNYYKLKKYPMPVILDNFINKLFKLKA
;
A
#
# COMPACT_ATOMS: atom_id res chain seq x y z
N MET A 1 0.08 2.66 1.28
CA MET A 1 -1.36 2.82 1.62
C MET A 1 -1.72 4.29 1.56
N ILE A 2 -2.74 4.63 0.80
CA ILE A 2 -3.32 5.96 0.72
C ILE A 2 -4.65 5.91 1.49
N ARG A 3 -4.86 6.83 2.44
CA ARG A 3 -6.04 6.82 3.32
C ARG A 3 -6.55 8.22 3.66
N LYS A 4 -7.83 8.32 4.00
CA LYS A 4 -8.43 9.47 4.68
C LYS A 4 -8.90 9.03 6.06
N GLU A 5 -8.37 9.66 7.11
CA GLU A 5 -8.81 9.56 8.53
C GLU A 5 -9.23 8.17 9.04
N ASN A 6 -8.61 7.09 8.54
CA ASN A 6 -8.98 5.70 8.84
C ASN A 6 -10.43 5.30 8.45
N GLU A 7 -11.07 6.06 7.57
CA GLU A 7 -12.41 5.74 7.04
C GLU A 7 -12.30 5.11 5.64
N GLU A 8 -11.49 5.71 4.79
CA GLU A 8 -11.41 5.40 3.37
C GLU A 8 -9.98 5.11 2.97
N ILE A 9 -9.84 4.15 2.06
CA ILE A 9 -8.56 3.76 1.51
C ILE A 9 -8.66 3.52 0.01
N ILE A 10 -7.52 3.58 -0.66
CA ILE A 10 -7.40 3.18 -2.07
C ILE A 10 -6.94 1.72 -2.16
N LEU A 11 -7.70 0.91 -2.89
CA LEU A 11 -7.34 -0.43 -3.30
C LEU A 11 -7.45 -0.58 -4.81
N GLU A 12 -6.57 -1.40 -5.36
CA GLU A 12 -6.58 -1.78 -6.77
C GLU A 12 -6.79 -3.30 -6.85
N LYS A 13 -7.69 -3.75 -7.72
CA LYS A 13 -7.81 -5.17 -8.04
C LYS A 13 -6.80 -5.51 -9.13
N ARG A 14 -5.97 -6.53 -8.91
CA ARG A 14 -5.03 -7.00 -9.92
C ARG A 14 -5.77 -7.75 -11.02
N THR A 15 -5.71 -7.23 -12.24
CA THR A 15 -6.35 -7.81 -13.42
C THR A 15 -5.37 -8.53 -14.35
N LYS A 16 -4.06 -8.28 -14.17
CA LYS A 16 -2.99 -8.94 -14.92
C LYS A 16 -2.99 -10.45 -14.66
N ASN A 17 -2.57 -11.21 -15.66
CA ASN A 17 -2.51 -12.66 -15.59
C ASN A 17 -1.24 -13.11 -14.84
N ASP A 18 -1.24 -12.97 -13.52
CA ASP A 18 -0.16 -13.38 -12.64
C ASP A 18 -0.69 -14.19 -11.43
N ILE A 19 0.21 -14.67 -10.57
CA ILE A 19 -0.14 -15.45 -9.37
C ILE A 19 -1.02 -14.67 -8.37
N TRP A 20 -1.11 -13.35 -8.52
CA TRP A 20 -1.92 -12.47 -7.70
C TRP A 20 -3.17 -11.96 -8.44
N LYS A 21 -3.55 -12.55 -9.58
CA LYS A 21 -4.77 -12.22 -10.31
C LYS A 21 -6.00 -12.29 -9.41
N ASN A 22 -6.89 -11.31 -9.53
CA ASN A 22 -8.08 -11.12 -8.71
C ASN A 22 -7.84 -10.76 -7.24
N LEU A 23 -6.58 -10.65 -6.79
CA LEU A 23 -6.26 -10.17 -5.45
C LEU A 23 -6.18 -8.64 -5.42
N TYR A 24 -6.42 -8.09 -4.25
CA TYR A 24 -6.40 -6.65 -4.02
C TYR A 24 -5.02 -6.22 -3.51
N GLN A 25 -4.64 -5.00 -3.86
CA GLN A 25 -3.39 -4.38 -3.42
C GLN A 25 -3.58 -2.89 -3.15
N PHE A 26 -2.62 -2.30 -2.43
CA PHE A 26 -2.46 -0.85 -2.41
C PHE A 26 -1.73 -0.37 -3.68
N PRO A 27 -1.91 0.91 -4.07
CA PRO A 27 -1.08 1.52 -5.10
C PRO A 27 0.40 1.38 -4.76
N LEU A 28 1.19 0.93 -5.74
CA LEU A 28 2.61 0.64 -5.57
C LEU A 28 3.42 1.01 -6.81
N PHE A 29 4.74 1.01 -6.66
CA PHE A 29 5.68 1.06 -7.77
C PHE A 29 6.78 0.02 -7.54
N GLU A 30 7.26 -0.58 -8.62
CA GLU A 30 8.30 -1.59 -8.60
C GLU A 30 9.60 -1.01 -9.15
N THR A 31 10.74 -1.41 -8.57
CA THR A 31 12.07 -1.02 -9.05
C THR A 31 13.01 -2.21 -9.04
N ILE A 32 13.89 -2.27 -10.03
CA ILE A 32 14.87 -3.36 -10.19
C ILE A 32 15.97 -3.27 -9.10
N LYS A 33 16.31 -2.05 -8.69
CA LYS A 33 17.26 -1.78 -7.59
C LYS A 33 16.54 -1.09 -6.44
N GLU A 34 17.06 -1.22 -5.23
CA GLU A 34 16.55 -0.47 -4.09
C GLU A 34 16.59 1.02 -4.40
N ASN A 35 15.41 1.62 -4.44
CA ASN A 35 15.26 3.03 -4.72
C ASN A 35 14.26 3.59 -3.70
N ASN A 36 14.78 3.95 -2.53
CA ASN A 36 14.04 4.66 -1.48
C ASN A 36 13.72 6.12 -1.84
N SER A 37 13.63 6.45 -3.15
CA SER A 37 13.35 7.81 -3.56
C SER A 37 11.90 8.18 -3.23
N ILE A 38 11.77 9.05 -2.23
CA ILE A 38 10.53 9.75 -1.89
C ILE A 38 9.85 10.40 -3.12
N LYS A 39 10.61 10.69 -4.19
CA LYS A 39 10.09 11.24 -5.44
C LYS A 39 9.03 10.34 -6.07
N LYS A 40 9.26 9.03 -6.17
CA LYS A 40 8.27 8.10 -6.74
C LYS A 40 7.00 8.00 -5.89
N VAL A 41 7.16 8.06 -4.57
CA VAL A 41 6.04 8.09 -3.63
C VAL A 41 5.22 9.36 -3.84
N LYS A 42 5.88 10.51 -4.03
CA LYS A 42 5.22 11.79 -4.35
C LYS A 42 4.49 11.73 -5.69
N ASP A 43 5.10 11.13 -6.73
CA ASP A 43 4.46 10.99 -8.04
C ASP A 43 3.16 10.17 -7.95
N ILE A 44 3.16 9.09 -7.14
CA ILE A 44 1.93 8.34 -6.85
C ILE A 44 0.95 9.20 -6.07
N ALA A 45 1.39 9.86 -5.00
CA ALA A 45 0.53 10.69 -4.17
C ALA A 45 -0.16 11.79 -5.00
N PHE A 46 0.56 12.39 -5.96
CA PHE A 46 0.06 13.39 -6.88
C PHE A 46 -1.08 12.88 -7.76
N LYS A 47 -1.01 11.62 -8.24
CA LYS A 47 -2.11 10.98 -8.98
C LYS A 47 -3.42 10.89 -8.19
N TYR A 48 -3.34 10.94 -6.86
CA TYR A 48 -4.48 10.95 -5.95
C TYR A 48 -4.69 12.32 -5.28
N ASN A 49 -4.23 13.40 -5.93
CA ASN A 49 -4.41 14.78 -5.49
C ASN A 49 -3.76 15.11 -4.12
N CYS A 50 -2.73 14.37 -3.72
CA CYS A 50 -1.90 14.72 -2.58
C CYS A 50 -0.82 15.72 -2.99
N LEU A 51 -0.94 16.98 -2.55
CA LEU A 51 0.06 18.02 -2.82
C LEU A 51 1.00 18.26 -1.62
N GLU A 52 0.60 17.83 -0.43
CA GLU A 52 1.32 18.14 0.80
C GLU A 52 2.26 17.01 1.24
N GLN A 53 3.53 17.37 1.47
CA GLN A 53 4.59 16.40 1.76
C GLN A 53 4.55 15.86 3.19
N ASN A 54 4.09 16.67 4.15
CA ASN A 54 3.90 16.31 5.56
C ASN A 54 2.91 15.14 5.75
N LYS A 55 2.11 14.83 4.72
CA LYS A 55 1.16 13.73 4.74
C LYS A 55 1.73 12.38 4.29
N ILE A 56 2.99 12.35 3.83
CA ILE A 56 3.68 11.14 3.39
C ILE A 56 4.65 10.69 4.49
N LYS A 57 4.45 9.49 5.02
CA LYS A 57 5.28 8.91 6.08
C LYS A 57 5.72 7.49 5.73
N LYS A 58 7.01 7.19 5.84
CA LYS A 58 7.52 5.82 5.76
C LYS A 58 7.07 5.05 7.00
N TRP A 59 6.45 3.87 6.83
CA TRP A 59 5.91 3.09 7.95
C TRP A 59 6.97 2.20 8.59
N ASN A 60 7.69 1.42 7.76
CA ASN A 60 8.80 0.60 8.21
C ASN A 60 10.12 1.33 7.97
N ILE A 61 10.97 1.40 9.00
CA ILE A 61 12.29 2.04 8.91
C ILE A 61 13.16 1.28 7.88
N GLU A 62 13.21 -0.04 8.02
CA GLU A 62 13.94 -0.94 7.11
C GLU A 62 12.99 -1.69 6.17
N PRO A 63 13.36 -1.92 4.90
CA PRO A 63 12.56 -2.71 3.96
C PRO A 63 12.27 -4.12 4.51
N ILE A 64 11.03 -4.58 4.33
CA ILE A 64 10.65 -5.94 4.68
C ILE A 64 11.10 -6.87 3.55
N LYS A 65 11.95 -7.84 3.89
CA LYS A 65 12.38 -8.91 3.00
C LYS A 65 11.31 -10.00 2.93
N SER A 66 10.91 -10.38 1.73
CA SER A 66 10.03 -11.52 1.49
C SER A 66 10.57 -12.39 0.38
N LYS A 67 10.73 -13.68 0.65
CA LYS A 67 11.20 -14.65 -0.33
C LYS A 67 10.01 -15.35 -0.96
N LEU A 68 9.89 -15.20 -2.28
CA LEU A 68 9.11 -16.07 -3.14
C LEU A 68 10.03 -17.17 -3.66
N SER A 69 9.46 -18.29 -4.12
CA SER A 69 10.23 -19.44 -4.63
C SER A 69 11.25 -19.07 -5.72
N HIS A 70 11.00 -18.00 -6.48
CA HIS A 70 11.85 -17.55 -7.58
C HIS A 70 12.39 -16.13 -7.43
N GLN A 71 12.05 -15.40 -6.36
CA GLN A 71 12.41 -13.99 -6.24
C GLN A 71 12.48 -13.52 -4.79
N GLU A 72 13.45 -12.65 -4.50
CA GLU A 72 13.47 -11.87 -3.26
C GLU A 72 12.84 -10.49 -3.49
N LEU A 73 11.89 -10.13 -2.63
CA LEU A 73 11.22 -8.84 -2.64
C LEU A 73 11.69 -8.00 -1.45
N LEU A 74 12.03 -6.74 -1.72
CA LEU A 74 12.27 -5.71 -0.72
C LEU A 74 11.10 -4.73 -0.75
N ILE A 75 10.33 -4.71 0.34
CA ILE A 75 9.07 -3.97 0.40
C ILE A 75 9.17 -2.84 1.41
N THR A 76 8.90 -1.62 0.94
CA THR A 76 8.73 -0.45 1.81
C THR A 76 7.30 0.04 1.76
N PHE A 77 6.66 0.11 2.92
CA PHE A 77 5.33 0.65 3.10
C PHE A 77 5.40 2.14 3.42
N TRP A 78 4.59 2.90 2.69
CA TRP A 78 4.38 4.32 2.91
C TRP A 78 2.92 4.55 3.28
N LEU A 79 2.69 5.42 4.26
CA LEU A 79 1.39 5.96 4.63
C LEU A 79 1.24 7.33 4.01
N ILE A 80 0.18 7.52 3.25
CA ILE A 80 -0.19 8.80 2.65
C ILE A 80 -1.57 9.15 3.21
N ASN A 81 -1.63 10.20 4.02
CA ASN A 81 -2.90 10.71 4.54
C ASN A 81 -3.45 11.77 3.57
N LEU A 82 -4.74 11.78 3.29
CA LEU A 82 -5.40 12.78 2.46
C LEU A 82 -6.61 13.33 3.17
N ASP A 83 -6.93 14.59 2.94
CA ASP A 83 -8.06 15.27 3.58
C ASP A 83 -9.34 15.14 2.74
N LYS A 84 -9.18 14.84 1.44
CA LYS A 84 -10.27 14.78 0.47
C LYS A 84 -10.73 13.35 0.25
N VAL A 85 -12.01 13.21 -0.11
CA VAL A 85 -12.67 11.95 -0.45
C VAL A 85 -12.20 11.46 -1.82
N PHE A 86 -12.12 10.14 -2.02
CA PHE A 86 -11.65 9.54 -3.28
C PHE A 86 -12.77 8.97 -4.16
N LEU A 87 -12.55 8.98 -5.47
CA LEU A 87 -13.20 8.07 -6.43
C LEU A 87 -12.58 6.67 -6.30
N ASN A 88 -13.36 5.60 -6.48
CA ASN A 88 -12.94 4.20 -6.31
C ASN A 88 -12.34 3.85 -4.94
N LYS A 89 -12.86 4.48 -3.89
CA LYS A 89 -12.54 4.19 -2.49
C LYS A 89 -13.08 2.84 -2.03
N SER A 90 -12.32 2.19 -1.16
CA SER A 90 -12.78 1.07 -0.35
C SER A 90 -12.89 1.52 1.11
N ASN A 91 -13.84 0.91 1.82
CA ASN A 91 -14.02 1.21 3.23
C ASN A 91 -12.92 0.50 4.04
N TYR A 92 -12.27 1.26 4.92
CA TYR A 92 -11.22 0.80 5.80
C TYR A 92 -11.64 -0.41 6.66
N TYR A 93 -12.88 -0.46 7.13
CA TYR A 93 -13.40 -1.60 7.91
C TYR A 93 -13.61 -2.88 7.08
N LYS A 94 -13.70 -2.76 5.75
CA LYS A 94 -13.81 -3.91 4.84
C LYS A 94 -12.46 -4.51 4.46
N LEU A 95 -11.34 -3.96 4.94
CA LEU A 95 -10.00 -4.36 4.51
C LEU A 95 -9.75 -5.88 4.64
N LYS A 96 -10.15 -6.46 5.78
CA LYS A 96 -10.03 -7.90 6.05
C LYS A 96 -10.89 -8.80 5.16
N LYS A 97 -11.85 -8.23 4.41
CA LYS A 97 -12.72 -8.98 3.49
C LYS A 97 -12.13 -9.08 2.08
N TYR A 98 -11.12 -8.26 1.77
CA TYR A 98 -10.46 -8.33 0.48
C TYR A 98 -9.39 -9.40 0.51
N PRO A 99 -9.36 -10.33 -0.46
CA PRO A 99 -8.29 -11.30 -0.53
C PRO A 99 -7.02 -10.58 -1.02
N MET A 100 -5.96 -10.64 -0.22
CA MET A 100 -4.70 -9.95 -0.46
C MET A 100 -3.51 -10.90 -0.32
N PRO A 101 -2.33 -10.54 -0.85
CA PRO A 101 -1.10 -11.21 -0.50
C PRO A 101 -0.83 -11.24 1.01
N VAL A 102 -0.29 -12.36 1.51
CA VAL A 102 0.05 -12.56 2.95
C VAL A 102 0.89 -11.41 3.51
N ILE A 103 1.79 -10.84 2.71
CA ILE A 103 2.61 -9.70 3.15
C ILE A 103 1.79 -8.43 3.40
N LEU A 104 0.74 -8.19 2.61
CA LEU A 104 -0.17 -7.07 2.82
C LEU A 104 -1.06 -7.33 4.04
N ASP A 105 -1.56 -8.56 4.22
CA ASP A 105 -2.32 -8.94 5.43
C ASP A 105 -1.50 -8.75 6.70
N ASN A 106 -0.23 -9.16 6.69
CA ASN A 106 0.67 -8.97 7.82
C ASN A 106 0.93 -7.48 8.10
N PHE A 107 1.13 -6.68 7.05
CA PHE A 107 1.26 -5.23 7.19
C PHE A 107 0.02 -4.61 7.81
N ILE A 108 -1.17 -4.99 7.34
CA ILE A 108 -2.47 -4.55 7.84
C ILE A 108 -2.63 -4.89 9.33
N ASN A 109 -2.40 -6.14 9.71
CA ASN A 109 -2.53 -6.59 11.09
C ASN A 109 -1.57 -5.82 12.03
N LYS A 110 -0.31 -5.60 11.60
CA LYS A 110 0.68 -4.83 12.36
C LYS A 110 0.33 -3.36 12.45
N LEU A 111 -0.07 -2.73 11.34
CA LEU A 111 -0.43 -1.33 11.28
C LEU A 111 -1.57 -1.01 12.24
N PHE A 112 -2.55 -1.92 12.34
CA PHE A 112 -3.74 -1.71 13.15
C PHE A 112 -3.65 -2.27 14.56
N LYS A 113 -2.55 -2.94 14.93
CA LYS A 113 -2.43 -3.70 16.18
C LYS A 113 -3.72 -4.47 16.48
N LEU A 114 -4.34 -5.06 15.45
CA LEU A 114 -5.58 -5.81 15.63
C LEU A 114 -5.18 -7.07 16.38
N LYS A 115 -5.27 -7.01 17.71
CA LYS A 115 -5.24 -8.20 18.55
C LYS A 115 -6.36 -9.10 18.02
N ALA A 116 -5.98 -10.33 17.70
CA ALA A 116 -6.94 -11.41 17.57
C ALA A 116 -7.76 -11.51 18.87
#